data_AF-A0A818B650-F1
#
_entry.id   AF-A0A818B650-F1
#
_cell.length_a   1.000
_cell.length_b   1.000
_cell.length_c   1.000
_cell.angle_alpha   90.00
_cell.angle_beta   90.00
_cell.angle_gamma   90.00
#
_symmetry.space_group_name_H-M   'P 1'
#
loop_
_entity.id
_entity.type
_entity.pdbx_description
1 polymer ?
#
loop_
_entity_poly.entity_id
_entity_poly.type
_entity_poly.pdbx_seq_one_letter_code
_entity_poly.pdbx_strand_id
1 'polypeptide(L)'
;MPPKRRAAKAKTAATPAKRKAPATKSAPASKRAKKVVEEEEEEEEETTVADGVEEEESPKVEEEASSSKADIIKQLRAADANKTKPKKHTPDKNIPGWTSYEVIDDYDAMLNQTNIGANNNKYYVVQALKQGGQFYTYTRWGRVGESGNNQMFGPFSSSDAAIKQFKSKFKDKTRNDWDKRDQFKKVVGKYDIIDIAGDGEEEEDEVEQEKSSTNIPKIVEAKDGTVYAASKLDSATQSLIKLIFDKDMFQEALKTYDIDVKKMPLGKLSKSQIAKGFEILEELEAVMENKKKGSYADISSRFYTTIPHDFGRARPKPIDNREALQQKYDMLAVLADIELAQSIQKDKDADEKAKKKAEQAKPHPYDINYGLLKCTLEHVDVKSEEFKIIQQYTKNTQGRKCDIIDVWRVDREAEGERFAEHDKIENRKLLWHGTNVAVVVAILKTGLRIMPHSGGRVGKGIYFASENGKSSGYVGTAQQEGKNIGIMFLNEVALGKEHSITLDDSSIKKPPANFDSVVARGQREPDPKGDVEMTIGGKKIVVPTGKPIQTIYTSSSFSQSEYLIYQENQCRIRYLLKMQF
;
A
#
# COMPACT_ATOMS: atom_id res chain seq x y z
N MET A 1 17.67 -30.15 -66.69
CA MET A 1 17.79 -28.92 -67.49
C MET A 1 18.09 -27.75 -66.55
N PRO A 2 18.93 -26.78 -66.97
CA PRO A 2 19.92 -26.11 -66.13
C PRO A 2 19.64 -24.57 -66.10
N PRO A 3 20.56 -23.64 -65.76
CA PRO A 3 21.56 -23.58 -64.67
C PRO A 3 21.84 -22.15 -64.08
N LYS A 4 22.79 -22.10 -63.11
CA LYS A 4 23.91 -21.09 -62.97
C LYS A 4 23.51 -19.62 -62.64
N ARG A 5 24.26 -18.79 -61.91
CA ARG A 5 25.72 -18.60 -61.83
C ARG A 5 26.07 -17.57 -60.72
N ARG A 6 27.22 -17.79 -60.07
CA ARG A 6 28.22 -16.85 -59.48
C ARG A 6 27.97 -15.34 -59.59
N ALA A 7 28.38 -14.60 -58.55
CA ALA A 7 29.35 -13.50 -58.67
C ALA A 7 30.09 -13.25 -57.34
N ALA A 8 31.36 -12.84 -57.46
CA ALA A 8 32.33 -12.63 -56.39
C ALA A 8 32.70 -11.13 -56.25
N LYS A 9 33.15 -10.77 -55.03
CA LYS A 9 34.09 -9.71 -54.61
C LYS A 9 34.34 -8.48 -55.54
N ALA A 10 34.29 -7.28 -54.96
CA ALA A 10 35.49 -6.48 -54.60
C ALA A 10 35.13 -5.07 -54.06
N LYS A 11 35.97 -4.58 -53.14
CA LYS A 11 36.02 -3.23 -52.54
C LYS A 11 36.62 -2.22 -53.53
N THR A 12 36.25 -0.94 -53.40
CA THR A 12 37.19 0.20 -53.40
C THR A 12 36.52 1.46 -52.82
N ALA A 13 37.32 2.25 -52.10
CA ALA A 13 36.96 3.48 -51.40
C ALA A 13 37.23 4.73 -52.25
N ALA A 14 36.46 5.81 -52.04
CA ALA A 14 36.90 7.20 -52.23
C ALA A 14 35.92 8.19 -51.55
N THR A 15 36.42 9.01 -50.62
CA THR A 15 35.91 10.37 -50.27
C THR A 15 36.84 11.37 -50.99
N PRO A 16 36.47 12.63 -51.31
CA PRO A 16 36.04 13.73 -50.40
C PRO A 16 34.89 14.59 -51.05
N ALA A 17 34.32 15.70 -50.55
CA ALA A 17 34.79 16.80 -49.72
C ALA A 17 33.61 17.66 -49.19
N LYS A 18 33.82 18.24 -48.00
CA LYS A 18 33.53 19.62 -47.54
C LYS A 18 32.32 20.42 -48.09
N ARG A 19 31.46 20.87 -47.17
CA ARG A 19 31.09 22.29 -47.07
C ARG A 19 30.88 22.73 -45.61
N LYS A 20 31.44 23.92 -45.32
CA LYS A 20 31.68 24.59 -44.04
C LYS A 20 30.47 25.44 -43.59
N ALA A 21 30.20 25.42 -42.26
CA ALA A 21 29.96 26.54 -41.30
C ALA A 21 28.93 27.67 -41.64
N PRO A 22 28.43 28.47 -40.65
CA PRO A 22 29.07 28.77 -39.37
C PRO A 22 28.20 28.79 -38.09
N ALA A 23 28.92 28.71 -36.98
CA ALA A 23 28.53 29.13 -35.65
C ALA A 23 28.63 30.65 -35.51
N THR A 24 27.76 31.25 -34.71
CA THR A 24 27.92 32.61 -34.18
C THR A 24 27.96 32.57 -32.65
N LYS A 25 29.09 32.99 -32.09
CA LYS A 25 29.23 33.48 -30.72
C LYS A 25 29.28 35.01 -30.82
N SER A 26 28.53 35.70 -29.96
CA SER A 26 28.92 37.01 -29.44
C SER A 26 28.16 37.31 -28.14
N ALA A 27 28.93 37.40 -27.05
CA ALA A 27 28.69 38.35 -25.98
C ALA A 27 29.48 39.63 -26.32
N PRO A 28 29.15 40.80 -25.76
CA PRO A 28 29.79 41.17 -24.50
C PRO A 28 28.91 41.97 -23.52
N ALA A 29 29.51 42.19 -22.35
CA ALA A 29 28.98 42.68 -21.09
C ALA A 29 28.33 44.08 -21.07
N SER A 30 27.47 44.30 -20.07
CA SER A 30 27.20 45.60 -19.48
C SER A 30 26.94 45.45 -17.97
N LYS A 31 27.71 46.21 -17.19
CA LYS A 31 27.64 46.37 -15.73
C LYS A 31 26.42 47.22 -15.37
N ARG A 32 25.67 46.85 -14.32
CA ARG A 32 25.01 47.86 -13.49
C ARG A 32 24.82 47.36 -12.06
N ALA A 33 25.28 48.20 -11.14
CA ALA A 33 25.31 48.04 -9.70
C ALA A 33 23.92 47.81 -9.09
N LYS A 34 23.84 47.01 -8.02
CA LYS A 34 22.75 47.07 -7.06
C LYS A 34 23.30 47.35 -5.67
N LYS A 35 22.86 48.53 -5.23
CA LYS A 35 22.84 49.19 -3.93
C LYS A 35 22.66 48.21 -2.76
N VAL A 36 23.53 48.38 -1.77
CA VAL A 36 23.40 47.92 -0.38
C VAL A 36 22.17 48.61 0.22
N VAL A 37 21.33 47.86 0.91
CA VAL A 37 20.34 48.39 1.85
C VAL A 37 20.66 47.72 3.18
N GLU A 38 21.12 48.55 4.11
CA GLU A 38 21.20 48.27 5.54
C GLU A 38 19.76 48.10 6.06
N GLU A 39 19.49 47.01 6.78
CA GLU A 39 18.36 46.92 7.68
C GLU A 39 18.87 47.37 9.05
N GLU A 40 18.38 48.53 9.48
CA GLU A 40 18.53 49.04 10.85
C GLU A 40 17.57 48.28 11.76
N GLU A 41 18.12 47.84 12.90
CA GLU A 41 17.40 47.33 14.06
C GLU A 41 16.66 48.48 14.73
N GLU A 42 15.34 48.40 14.86
CA GLU A 42 14.58 49.21 15.82
C GLU A 42 14.17 48.30 16.99
N GLU A 43 14.84 48.54 18.12
CA GLU A 43 14.42 48.12 19.45
C GLU A 43 13.20 48.96 19.87
N GLU A 44 12.07 48.32 20.14
CA GLU A 44 10.99 48.93 20.93
C GLU A 44 10.99 48.31 22.34
N GLU A 45 11.36 49.13 23.32
CA GLU A 45 11.09 48.94 24.73
C GLU A 45 9.58 48.93 24.98
N GLU A 46 9.06 47.89 25.64
CA GLU A 46 7.73 47.96 26.25
C GLU A 46 7.82 47.73 27.76
N THR A 47 7.37 48.78 28.46
CA THR A 47 7.29 48.98 29.89
C THR A 47 6.39 47.98 30.60
N THR A 48 6.87 47.48 31.72
CA THR A 48 6.11 46.69 32.70
C THR A 48 5.04 47.53 33.40
N VAL A 49 3.77 47.11 33.32
CA VAL A 49 2.77 47.42 34.35
C VAL A 49 1.99 46.14 34.65
N ALA A 50 2.07 45.72 35.91
CA ALA A 50 1.36 44.59 36.47
C ALA A 50 -0.09 45.00 36.75
N ASP A 51 -1.04 44.13 36.38
CA ASP A 51 -2.28 43.96 37.15
C ASP A 51 -2.73 42.50 37.01
N GLY A 52 -2.89 41.86 38.17
CA GLY A 52 -3.31 40.48 38.29
C GLY A 52 -4.83 40.37 38.33
N VAL A 53 -5.35 39.44 37.54
CA VAL A 53 -6.65 38.81 37.78
C VAL A 53 -6.47 37.32 37.53
N GLU A 54 -6.88 36.54 38.52
CA GLU A 54 -6.86 35.08 38.56
C GLU A 54 -7.74 34.50 37.43
N GLU A 55 -7.14 33.71 36.53
CA GLU A 55 -7.86 32.78 35.65
C GLU A 55 -7.51 31.34 36.05
N GLU A 56 -8.56 30.56 36.29
CA GLU A 56 -8.51 29.13 36.56
C GLU A 56 -7.79 28.38 35.44
N GLU A 57 -6.81 27.54 35.82
CA GLU A 57 -6.14 26.61 34.91
C GLU A 57 -7.16 25.64 34.30
N SER A 58 -7.50 25.89 33.03
CA SER A 58 -8.08 24.89 32.15
C SER A 58 -6.95 23.97 31.64
N PRO A 59 -7.11 22.63 31.68
CA PRO A 59 -6.05 21.73 31.29
C PRO A 59 -5.79 21.87 29.78
N LYS A 60 -4.53 22.12 29.43
CA LYS A 60 -4.00 22.04 28.07
C LYS A 60 -4.34 20.65 27.50
N VAL A 61 -5.35 20.61 26.64
CA VAL A 61 -5.61 19.49 25.75
C VAL A 61 -4.47 19.45 24.74
N GLU A 62 -3.69 18.37 24.77
CA GLU A 62 -2.76 18.04 23.70
C GLU A 62 -3.56 17.94 22.40
N GLU A 63 -3.37 18.88 21.48
CA GLU A 63 -3.75 18.71 20.08
C GLU A 63 -3.07 17.43 19.57
N GLU A 64 -3.85 16.38 19.30
CA GLU A 64 -3.41 15.27 18.46
C GLU A 64 -3.21 15.80 17.02
N ALA A 65 -2.08 16.45 16.82
CA ALA A 65 -1.59 16.82 15.50
C ALA A 65 -1.33 15.53 14.70
N SER A 66 -1.94 15.44 13.52
CA SER A 66 -1.52 14.66 12.36
C SER A 66 -0.08 14.13 12.52
N SER A 67 0.06 12.82 12.79
CA SER A 67 1.35 12.22 13.11
C SER A 67 2.37 12.57 12.02
N SER A 68 3.51 13.15 12.41
CA SER A 68 4.48 13.62 11.44
C SER A 68 5.14 12.43 10.71
N LYS A 69 5.73 12.70 9.54
CA LYS A 69 6.50 11.70 8.78
C LYS A 69 7.58 11.00 9.62
N ALA A 70 8.15 11.69 10.61
CA ALA A 70 9.16 11.12 11.51
C ALA A 70 8.55 10.19 12.56
N ASP A 71 7.33 10.46 13.01
CA ASP A 71 6.64 9.69 14.05
C ASP A 71 6.20 8.32 13.54
N ILE A 72 5.75 8.23 12.29
CA ILE A 72 5.40 6.93 11.69
C ILE A 72 6.64 6.09 11.36
N ILE A 73 7.73 6.70 10.87
CA ILE A 73 9.01 5.98 10.69
C ILE A 73 9.49 5.44 12.05
N LYS A 74 9.31 6.23 13.12
CA LYS A 74 9.62 5.80 14.49
C LYS A 74 8.67 4.69 14.98
N GLN A 75 7.37 4.77 14.69
CA GLN A 75 6.37 3.74 15.04
C GLN A 75 6.61 2.43 14.29
N LEU A 76 6.89 2.46 12.98
CA LEU A 76 7.20 1.27 12.19
C LEU A 76 8.51 0.61 12.68
N ARG A 77 9.54 1.40 13.02
CA ARG A 77 10.79 0.89 13.60
C ARG A 77 10.61 0.35 15.02
N ALA A 78 9.79 1.00 15.85
CA ALA A 78 9.51 0.56 17.22
C ALA A 78 8.68 -0.73 17.26
N ALA A 79 7.75 -0.92 16.32
CA ALA A 79 6.97 -2.14 16.18
C ALA A 79 7.84 -3.36 15.83
N ASP A 80 8.93 -3.16 15.08
CA ASP A 80 9.91 -4.21 14.76
C ASP A 80 10.87 -4.49 15.95
N ALA A 81 11.17 -3.50 16.80
CA ALA A 81 12.07 -3.65 17.94
C ALA A 81 11.50 -4.52 19.09
N ASN A 82 10.18 -4.67 19.17
CA ASN A 82 9.48 -5.38 20.27
C ASN A 82 9.30 -6.89 20.07
N LYS A 83 9.93 -7.52 19.07
CA LYS A 83 9.83 -8.97 18.82
C LYS A 83 11.12 -9.73 19.17
N THR A 84 11.32 -10.01 20.45
CA THR A 84 12.33 -10.96 20.96
C THR A 84 11.81 -12.41 20.97
N LYS A 85 11.23 -12.89 19.86
CA LYS A 85 11.06 -14.33 19.60
C LYS A 85 12.00 -14.75 18.46
N PRO A 86 12.72 -15.87 18.57
CA PRO A 86 13.62 -16.31 17.51
C PRO A 86 12.82 -16.53 16.21
N LYS A 87 13.28 -15.91 15.12
CA LYS A 87 12.71 -16.10 13.78
C LYS A 87 12.89 -17.59 13.40
N LYS A 88 11.80 -18.32 13.17
CA LYS A 88 11.87 -19.66 12.59
C LYS A 88 12.04 -19.49 11.08
N HIS A 89 13.06 -20.11 10.50
CA HIS A 89 13.39 -19.97 9.08
C HIS A 89 13.06 -21.28 8.34
N THR A 90 12.31 -21.21 7.25
CA THR A 90 12.03 -22.39 6.40
C THR A 90 13.15 -22.61 5.38
N PRO A 91 13.57 -23.86 5.15
CA PRO A 91 14.47 -24.18 4.05
C PRO A 91 13.84 -23.78 2.72
N ASP A 92 14.67 -23.34 1.78
CA ASP A 92 14.24 -22.98 0.44
C ASP A 92 13.49 -24.14 -0.25
N LYS A 93 12.24 -23.91 -0.66
CA LYS A 93 11.36 -24.91 -1.29
C LYS A 93 11.94 -25.51 -2.58
N ASN A 94 12.97 -24.89 -3.18
CA ASN A 94 13.67 -25.43 -4.35
C ASN A 94 14.75 -26.47 -4.00
N ILE A 95 14.95 -26.79 -2.72
CA ILE A 95 15.81 -27.89 -2.30
C ILE A 95 15.03 -29.20 -2.47
N PRO A 96 15.57 -30.22 -3.17
CA PRO A 96 14.95 -31.54 -3.22
C PRO A 96 14.77 -32.12 -1.81
N GLY A 97 13.52 -32.43 -1.43
CA GLY A 97 13.20 -32.89 -0.08
C GLY A 97 13.40 -31.82 1.00
N TRP A 98 13.18 -30.53 0.68
CA TRP A 98 13.41 -29.39 1.57
C TRP A 98 12.83 -29.54 2.99
N THR A 99 11.71 -30.25 3.13
CA THR A 99 11.05 -30.53 4.42
C THR A 99 11.89 -31.36 5.40
N SER A 100 12.93 -32.04 4.90
CA SER A 100 13.86 -32.83 5.72
C SER A 100 15.08 -32.03 6.21
N TYR A 101 15.21 -30.77 5.80
CA TYR A 101 16.27 -29.87 6.24
C TYR A 101 15.76 -28.93 7.32
N GLU A 102 16.68 -28.45 8.16
CA GLU A 102 16.44 -27.40 9.14
C GLU A 102 17.44 -26.27 8.90
N VAL A 103 16.99 -25.02 8.93
CA VAL A 103 17.89 -23.86 8.92
C VAL A 103 18.61 -23.80 10.26
N ILE A 104 19.93 -23.61 10.24
CA ILE A 104 20.74 -23.46 11.44
C ILE A 104 20.56 -22.04 11.96
N ASP A 105 20.06 -21.91 13.19
CA ASP A 105 19.84 -20.65 13.89
C ASP A 105 19.17 -19.59 13.00
N ASP A 106 19.83 -18.45 12.80
CA ASP A 106 19.35 -17.33 11.97
C ASP A 106 20.09 -17.22 10.63
N TYR A 107 20.89 -18.22 10.25
CA TYR A 107 21.73 -18.21 9.05
C TYR A 107 20.92 -18.42 7.76
N ASP A 108 20.08 -17.43 7.45
CA ASP A 108 19.22 -17.32 6.28
C ASP A 108 19.22 -15.88 5.78
N ALA A 109 19.55 -15.67 4.51
CA ALA A 109 19.57 -14.35 3.91
C ALA A 109 19.03 -14.36 2.49
N MET A 110 18.10 -13.43 2.25
CA MET A 110 17.65 -13.06 0.92
C MET A 110 18.25 -11.72 0.53
N LEU A 111 18.94 -11.69 -0.60
CA LEU A 111 19.62 -10.53 -1.12
C LEU A 111 19.04 -10.12 -2.47
N ASN A 112 18.98 -8.82 -2.73
CA ASN A 112 18.50 -8.29 -4.01
C ASN A 112 19.45 -7.25 -4.58
N GLN A 113 19.46 -7.11 -5.91
CA GLN A 113 20.25 -6.12 -6.62
C GLN A 113 19.58 -5.71 -7.92
N THR A 114 19.22 -4.44 -8.04
CA THR A 114 18.75 -3.85 -9.28
C THR A 114 19.70 -2.75 -9.76
N ASN A 115 19.98 -2.75 -11.06
CA ASN A 115 20.66 -1.66 -11.76
C ASN A 115 20.02 -1.52 -13.14
N ILE A 116 19.28 -0.43 -13.33
CA ILE A 116 18.60 -0.13 -14.58
C ILE A 116 19.61 0.03 -15.72
N GLY A 117 20.71 0.74 -15.50
CA GLY A 117 21.78 0.96 -16.48
C GLY A 117 22.23 -0.32 -17.18
N ALA A 118 22.55 -1.34 -16.38
CA ALA A 118 23.07 -2.63 -16.82
C ALA A 118 21.99 -3.71 -17.05
N ASN A 119 20.70 -3.37 -16.96
CA ASN A 119 19.57 -4.32 -16.98
C ASN A 119 19.77 -5.50 -16.00
N ASN A 120 20.31 -5.20 -14.83
CA ASN A 120 20.44 -6.18 -13.75
C ASN A 120 19.21 -6.07 -12.85
N ASN A 121 18.54 -7.19 -12.60
CA ASN A 121 17.51 -7.32 -11.58
C ASN A 121 17.63 -8.74 -11.02
N LYS A 122 18.43 -8.90 -9.96
CA LYS A 122 18.97 -10.21 -9.53
C LYS A 122 18.74 -10.42 -8.05
N TYR A 123 18.43 -11.66 -7.68
CA TYR A 123 18.40 -12.08 -6.28
C TYR A 123 19.50 -13.09 -5.96
N TYR A 124 19.78 -13.25 -4.67
CA TYR A 124 20.65 -14.29 -4.12
C TYR A 124 20.12 -14.74 -2.76
N VAL A 125 19.75 -16.01 -2.63
CA VAL A 125 19.41 -16.70 -1.39
C VAL A 125 20.65 -17.43 -0.90
N VAL A 126 20.91 -17.38 0.41
CA VAL A 126 21.91 -18.24 1.07
C VAL A 126 21.36 -18.71 2.41
N GLN A 127 21.53 -20.01 2.70
CA GLN A 127 21.07 -20.66 3.94
C GLN A 127 22.13 -21.64 4.46
N ALA A 128 22.33 -21.68 5.77
CA ALA A 128 23.05 -22.77 6.42
C ALA A 128 22.03 -23.80 6.94
N LEU A 129 22.23 -25.07 6.62
CA LEU A 129 21.23 -26.13 6.80
C LEU A 129 21.81 -27.34 7.54
N LYS A 130 20.93 -28.07 8.23
CA LYS A 130 21.21 -29.36 8.86
C LYS A 130 20.20 -30.41 8.38
N GLN A 131 20.67 -31.63 8.12
CA GLN A 131 19.82 -32.78 7.82
C GLN A 131 20.49 -34.05 8.36
N GLY A 132 19.79 -34.83 9.19
CA GLY A 132 20.30 -36.13 9.66
C GLY A 132 21.68 -36.10 10.31
N GLY A 133 22.04 -35.00 10.98
CA GLY A 133 23.35 -34.80 11.62
C GLY A 133 24.48 -34.33 10.68
N GLN A 134 24.20 -34.16 9.39
CA GLN A 134 25.09 -33.53 8.41
C GLN A 134 24.74 -32.04 8.23
N PHE A 135 25.72 -31.25 7.82
CA PHE A 135 25.56 -29.80 7.66
C PHE A 135 25.85 -29.36 6.22
N TYR A 136 25.14 -28.33 5.76
CA TYR A 136 25.21 -27.86 4.38
C TYR A 136 25.11 -26.34 4.30
N THR A 137 25.56 -25.77 3.19
CA THR A 137 25.21 -24.39 2.82
C THR A 137 24.51 -24.43 1.48
N TYR A 138 23.29 -23.93 1.42
CA TYR A 138 22.55 -23.80 0.18
C TYR A 138 22.65 -22.37 -0.35
N THR A 139 22.77 -22.25 -1.67
CA THR A 139 22.70 -20.95 -2.36
C THR A 139 21.82 -21.07 -3.58
N ARG A 140 21.03 -20.03 -3.87
CA ARG A 140 20.19 -19.94 -5.07
C ARG A 140 20.16 -18.53 -5.61
N TRP A 141 20.35 -18.36 -6.91
CA TRP A 141 20.47 -17.05 -7.52
C TRP A 141 19.92 -17.03 -8.92
N GLY A 142 19.45 -15.86 -9.33
CA GLY A 142 18.85 -15.71 -10.64
C GLY A 142 18.31 -14.32 -10.85
N ARG A 143 17.51 -14.19 -11.90
CA ARG A 143 16.72 -12.99 -12.17
C ARG A 143 15.46 -13.00 -11.29
N VAL A 144 15.09 -11.86 -10.72
CA VAL A 144 13.84 -11.72 -9.93
C VAL A 144 12.66 -12.15 -10.82
N GLY A 145 11.71 -12.91 -10.25
CA GLY A 145 10.63 -13.61 -10.96
C GLY A 145 10.93 -15.07 -11.34
N GLU A 146 12.21 -15.45 -11.45
CA GLU A 146 12.63 -16.77 -11.95
C GLU A 146 13.23 -17.69 -10.86
N SER A 147 13.12 -19.00 -11.05
CA SER A 147 13.67 -19.99 -10.10
C SER A 147 15.18 -19.98 -9.97
N GLY A 148 15.89 -19.50 -11.00
CA GLY A 148 17.34 -19.35 -11.01
C GLY A 148 18.12 -20.68 -10.99
N ASN A 149 19.44 -20.57 -10.77
CA ASN A 149 20.33 -21.69 -10.50
C ASN A 149 20.53 -21.83 -8.99
N ASN A 150 20.89 -23.04 -8.55
CA ASN A 150 21.20 -23.31 -7.16
C ASN A 150 22.46 -24.15 -7.02
N GLN A 151 23.00 -24.17 -5.81
CA GLN A 151 24.15 -24.99 -5.43
C GLN A 151 24.07 -25.33 -3.94
N MET A 152 24.23 -26.63 -3.64
CA MET A 152 24.43 -27.14 -2.28
C MET A 152 25.93 -27.37 -2.05
N PHE A 153 26.46 -26.82 -0.96
CA PHE A 153 27.81 -27.08 -0.46
C PHE A 153 27.73 -28.03 0.72
N GLY A 154 28.66 -28.99 0.78
CA GLY A 154 28.68 -30.04 1.79
C GLY A 154 28.47 -31.43 1.18
N PRO A 155 28.21 -32.47 2.00
CA PRO A 155 28.07 -32.39 3.45
C PRO A 155 29.35 -31.91 4.16
N PHE A 156 29.17 -31.13 5.23
CA PHE A 156 30.23 -30.72 6.14
C PHE A 156 30.16 -31.54 7.43
N SER A 157 31.31 -31.79 8.03
CA SER A 157 31.43 -32.54 9.29
C SER A 157 31.05 -31.73 10.54
N SER A 158 30.90 -30.40 10.44
CA SER A 158 30.48 -29.54 11.55
C SER A 158 29.59 -28.39 11.09
N SER A 159 28.73 -27.89 12.00
CA SER A 159 27.92 -26.69 11.81
C SER A 159 28.78 -25.47 11.52
N ASP A 160 29.91 -25.32 12.22
CA ASP A 160 30.84 -24.20 12.04
C ASP A 160 31.38 -24.09 10.62
N ALA A 161 31.63 -25.22 9.96
CA ALA A 161 32.09 -25.23 8.56
C ALA A 161 31.00 -24.73 7.61
N ALA A 162 29.74 -25.15 7.80
CA ALA A 162 28.59 -24.66 7.04
C ALA A 162 28.34 -23.16 7.29
N ILE A 163 28.40 -22.73 8.55
CA ILE A 163 28.26 -21.32 8.94
C ILE A 163 29.38 -20.47 8.34
N LYS A 164 30.64 -20.94 8.36
CA LYS A 164 31.78 -20.25 7.75
C LYS A 164 31.58 -20.07 6.25
N GLN A 165 31.09 -21.11 5.56
CA GLN A 165 30.78 -21.03 4.14
C GLN A 165 29.63 -20.04 3.86
N PHE A 166 28.57 -20.06 4.68
CA PHE A 166 27.49 -19.07 4.63
C PHE A 166 28.02 -17.64 4.75
N LYS A 167 28.80 -17.35 5.81
CA LYS A 167 29.35 -16.01 6.07
C LYS A 167 30.26 -15.53 4.94
N SER A 168 31.04 -16.45 4.37
CA SER A 168 31.90 -16.18 3.20
C SER A 168 31.07 -15.77 1.98
N LYS A 169 30.02 -16.53 1.64
CA LYS A 169 29.12 -16.20 0.52
C LYS A 169 28.41 -14.87 0.75
N PHE A 170 27.87 -14.64 1.96
CA PHE A 170 27.24 -13.37 2.31
C PHE A 170 28.21 -12.19 2.10
N LYS A 171 29.41 -12.26 2.67
CA LYS A 171 30.43 -11.20 2.55
C LYS A 171 30.88 -10.95 1.11
N ASP A 172 31.00 -12.00 0.28
CA ASP A 172 31.32 -11.83 -1.14
C ASP A 172 30.25 -11.01 -1.89
N LYS A 173 28.98 -11.30 -1.61
CA LYS A 173 27.83 -10.66 -2.28
C LYS A 173 27.51 -9.28 -1.75
N THR A 174 27.73 -9.01 -0.48
CA THR A 174 27.30 -7.76 0.18
C THR A 174 28.45 -6.84 0.58
N ARG A 175 29.68 -7.37 0.72
CA ARG A 175 30.83 -6.71 1.37
C ARG A 175 30.61 -6.36 2.86
N ASN A 176 29.61 -6.96 3.49
CA ASN A 176 29.32 -6.79 4.91
C ASN A 176 29.58 -8.11 5.66
N ASP A 177 29.91 -8.01 6.96
CA ASP A 177 30.04 -9.18 7.83
C ASP A 177 28.66 -9.55 8.40
N TRP A 178 28.29 -10.84 8.33
CA TRP A 178 26.99 -11.33 8.83
C TRP A 178 26.76 -11.01 10.31
N ASP A 179 27.80 -11.18 11.13
CA ASP A 179 27.72 -10.97 12.58
C ASP A 179 27.51 -9.48 12.94
N LYS A 180 27.68 -8.56 11.97
CA LYS A 180 27.46 -7.12 12.12
C LYS A 180 26.33 -6.63 11.20
N ARG A 181 25.40 -7.51 10.81
CA ARG A 181 24.30 -7.19 9.88
C ARG A 181 23.36 -6.10 10.40
N ASP A 182 23.27 -5.88 11.71
CA ASP A 182 22.49 -4.76 12.27
C ASP A 182 23.07 -3.39 11.86
N GLN A 183 24.34 -3.35 11.46
CA GLN A 183 25.04 -2.17 10.94
C GLN A 183 25.27 -2.26 9.42
N PHE A 184 24.46 -3.05 8.72
CA PHE A 184 24.60 -3.27 7.27
C PHE A 184 24.65 -1.94 6.51
N LYS A 185 25.63 -1.81 5.63
CA LYS A 185 25.75 -0.66 4.73
C LYS A 185 25.72 -1.12 3.28
N LYS A 186 24.73 -0.62 2.53
CA LYS A 186 24.65 -0.84 1.08
C LYS A 186 25.94 -0.36 0.40
N VAL A 187 26.62 -1.27 -0.29
CA VAL A 187 27.77 -0.96 -1.16
C VAL A 187 27.31 -0.86 -2.62
N VAL A 188 27.74 0.19 -3.32
CA VAL A 188 27.44 0.39 -4.75
C VAL A 188 27.91 -0.83 -5.57
N GLY A 189 27.05 -1.30 -6.48
CA GLY A 189 27.36 -2.45 -7.35
C GLY A 189 27.36 -3.82 -6.65
N LYS A 190 27.00 -3.89 -5.37
CA LYS A 190 26.81 -5.14 -4.61
C LYS A 190 25.32 -5.42 -4.34
N TYR A 191 25.01 -6.55 -3.72
CA TYR A 191 23.65 -6.85 -3.28
C TYR A 191 23.27 -6.03 -2.04
N ASP A 192 21.97 -5.82 -1.84
CA ASP A 192 21.36 -5.36 -0.58
C ASP A 192 20.70 -6.53 0.14
N ILE A 193 20.50 -6.41 1.45
CA ILE A 193 19.77 -7.38 2.25
C ILE A 193 18.29 -7.02 2.29
N ILE A 194 17.42 -8.01 2.11
CA ILE A 194 15.98 -7.87 2.30
C ILE A 194 15.66 -8.45 3.68
N ASP A 195 15.11 -7.62 4.57
CA ASP A 195 14.68 -8.09 5.89
C ASP A 195 13.34 -8.81 5.77
N ILE A 196 13.43 -10.14 5.84
CA ILE A 196 12.31 -11.06 5.82
C ILE A 196 11.84 -11.26 7.28
N ALA A 197 10.58 -10.95 7.57
CA ALA A 197 9.95 -11.32 8.83
C ALA A 197 9.88 -12.86 8.90
N GLY A 198 10.37 -13.45 10.00
CA GLY A 198 10.49 -14.90 10.14
C GLY A 198 9.18 -15.65 9.93
N ASP A 199 9.29 -16.92 9.54
CA ASP A 199 8.18 -17.77 9.16
C ASP A 199 7.42 -18.18 10.42
N GLY A 200 6.36 -17.44 10.73
CA GLY A 200 5.29 -18.01 11.55
C GLY A 200 4.79 -19.26 10.85
N GLU A 201 4.49 -20.31 11.61
CA GLU A 201 3.97 -21.57 11.07
C GLU A 201 2.73 -21.28 10.19
N GLU A 202 2.90 -21.36 8.88
CA GLU A 202 1.81 -21.32 7.92
C GLU A 202 1.09 -22.67 8.03
N GLU A 203 0.10 -22.77 8.92
CA GLU A 203 -0.94 -23.80 8.75
C GLU A 203 -1.85 -23.33 7.60
N GLU A 204 -1.88 -24.13 6.54
CA GLU A 204 -2.79 -23.98 5.41
C GLU A 204 -4.19 -24.42 5.85
N ASP A 205 -4.94 -23.52 6.49
CA ASP A 205 -6.37 -23.75 6.73
C ASP A 205 -7.14 -23.61 5.40
N GLU A 206 -7.20 -24.69 4.63
CA GLU A 206 -8.15 -24.81 3.51
C GLU A 206 -9.59 -24.92 4.07
N VAL A 207 -10.38 -23.85 3.94
CA VAL A 207 -11.82 -23.89 4.22
C VAL A 207 -12.58 -24.15 2.92
N GLU A 208 -13.02 -25.39 2.71
CA GLU A 208 -13.88 -25.75 1.57
C GLU A 208 -15.34 -25.30 1.74
N GLN A 209 -15.98 -24.99 0.61
CA GLN A 209 -17.40 -24.62 0.50
C GLN A 209 -18.29 -25.85 0.49
N GLU A 210 -19.22 -25.97 1.43
CA GLU A 210 -20.35 -26.88 1.24
C GLU A 210 -21.47 -26.22 0.43
N LYS A 211 -21.88 -26.91 -0.63
CA LYS A 211 -23.09 -26.59 -1.40
C LYS A 211 -24.32 -26.89 -0.57
N SER A 212 -25.31 -25.99 -0.66
CA SER A 212 -26.56 -26.09 0.08
C SER A 212 -27.24 -27.46 -0.09
N SER A 213 -27.60 -28.08 1.02
CA SER A 213 -28.78 -28.92 1.10
C SER A 213 -29.32 -28.89 2.51
N THR A 214 -30.63 -28.77 2.59
CA THR A 214 -31.48 -28.63 3.77
C THR A 214 -31.32 -29.79 4.75
N ASN A 215 -30.75 -29.50 5.91
CA ASN A 215 -31.18 -29.87 7.28
C ASN A 215 -29.98 -29.66 8.19
N ILE A 216 -30.12 -28.85 9.24
CA ILE A 216 -29.06 -28.48 10.17
C ILE A 216 -28.57 -29.74 10.92
N PRO A 217 -27.24 -29.97 10.98
CA PRO A 217 -26.61 -30.37 12.23
C PRO A 217 -25.56 -29.35 12.65
N LYS A 218 -25.49 -29.16 13.97
CA LYS A 218 -24.44 -28.46 14.68
C LYS A 218 -23.13 -29.22 14.46
N ILE A 219 -22.05 -28.52 14.09
CA ILE A 219 -20.65 -28.99 13.91
C ILE A 219 -20.22 -29.06 12.44
N VAL A 220 -19.17 -28.32 12.09
CA VAL A 220 -18.44 -28.42 10.80
C VAL A 220 -17.08 -29.06 11.10
N GLU A 221 -16.76 -30.18 10.47
CA GLU A 221 -15.46 -30.86 10.58
C GLU A 221 -14.51 -30.37 9.48
N ALA A 222 -13.35 -29.85 9.85
CA ALA A 222 -12.27 -29.54 8.92
C ALA A 222 -11.47 -30.81 8.55
N LYS A 223 -10.71 -30.74 7.45
CA LYS A 223 -9.92 -31.88 6.91
C LYS A 223 -8.86 -32.41 7.90
N ASP A 224 -8.46 -31.61 8.87
CA ASP A 224 -7.52 -31.95 9.94
C ASP A 224 -8.20 -32.61 11.17
N GLY A 225 -9.52 -32.81 11.12
CA GLY A 225 -10.33 -33.34 12.23
C GLY A 225 -10.76 -32.28 13.25
N THR A 226 -10.51 -31.00 13.01
CA THR A 226 -10.94 -29.92 13.91
C THR A 226 -12.45 -29.68 13.80
N VAL A 227 -13.13 -29.66 14.94
CA VAL A 227 -14.58 -29.43 15.05
C VAL A 227 -14.87 -27.96 15.37
N TYR A 228 -15.57 -27.28 14.46
CA TYR A 228 -16.01 -25.89 14.60
C TYR A 228 -17.50 -25.77 14.93
N ALA A 229 -17.84 -24.77 15.74
CA ALA A 229 -19.21 -24.32 15.93
C ALA A 229 -19.75 -23.67 14.63
N ALA A 230 -21.07 -23.61 14.48
CA ALA A 230 -21.71 -22.90 13.36
C ALA A 230 -21.44 -21.39 13.44
N SER A 231 -21.18 -20.77 12.29
CA SER A 231 -20.99 -19.32 12.17
C SER A 231 -22.23 -18.56 12.63
N LYS A 232 -22.02 -17.45 13.36
CA LYS A 232 -23.10 -16.53 13.76
C LYS A 232 -23.44 -15.50 12.69
N LEU A 233 -22.53 -15.30 11.73
CA LEU A 233 -22.69 -14.38 10.62
C LEU A 233 -23.68 -14.91 9.58
N ASP A 234 -24.42 -14.03 8.93
CA ASP A 234 -25.25 -14.37 7.77
C ASP A 234 -24.39 -14.76 6.55
N SER A 235 -25.01 -15.39 5.56
CA SER A 235 -24.28 -15.92 4.39
C SER A 235 -23.58 -14.85 3.55
N ALA A 236 -24.16 -13.64 3.42
CA ALA A 236 -23.55 -12.56 2.67
C ALA A 236 -22.29 -12.06 3.41
N THR A 237 -22.39 -11.88 4.72
CA THR A 237 -21.24 -11.49 5.55
C THR A 237 -20.15 -12.57 5.57
N GLN A 238 -20.50 -13.85 5.66
CA GLN A 238 -19.52 -14.94 5.51
C GLN A 238 -18.81 -14.88 4.15
N SER A 239 -19.54 -14.63 3.07
CA SER A 239 -18.98 -14.48 1.71
C SER A 239 -18.03 -13.28 1.60
N LEU A 240 -18.33 -12.18 2.28
CA LEU A 240 -17.45 -11.01 2.38
C LEU A 240 -16.18 -11.33 3.19
N ILE A 241 -16.31 -11.95 4.37
CA ILE A 241 -15.18 -12.30 5.21
C ILE A 241 -14.25 -13.28 4.50
N LYS A 242 -14.82 -14.27 3.79
CA LYS A 242 -14.04 -15.16 2.94
C LYS A 242 -13.22 -14.38 1.90
N LEU A 243 -13.83 -13.42 1.20
CA LEU A 243 -13.16 -12.62 0.17
C LEU A 243 -11.99 -11.80 0.72
N ILE A 244 -12.22 -11.05 1.80
CA ILE A 244 -11.26 -10.04 2.27
C ILE A 244 -10.11 -10.64 3.10
N PHE A 245 -10.25 -11.88 3.56
CA PHE A 245 -9.19 -12.65 4.25
C PHE A 245 -8.53 -13.70 3.35
N ASP A 246 -8.88 -13.77 2.05
CA ASP A 246 -8.33 -14.75 1.12
C ASP A 246 -6.84 -14.50 0.84
N LYS A 247 -6.02 -15.54 1.05
CA LYS A 247 -4.56 -15.48 0.81
C LYS A 247 -4.25 -15.32 -0.67
N ASP A 248 -4.96 -16.02 -1.55
CA ASP A 248 -4.74 -15.94 -2.99
C ASP A 248 -5.10 -14.56 -3.52
N MET A 249 -6.16 -13.95 -3.00
CA MET A 249 -6.51 -12.55 -3.29
C MET A 249 -5.35 -11.60 -2.99
N PHE A 250 -4.70 -11.73 -1.82
CA PHE A 250 -3.53 -10.90 -1.51
C PHE A 250 -2.36 -11.19 -2.48
N GLN A 251 -2.10 -12.47 -2.82
CA GLN A 251 -1.03 -12.79 -3.77
C GLN A 251 -1.29 -12.21 -5.16
N GLU A 252 -2.54 -12.26 -5.63
CA GLU A 252 -2.96 -11.67 -6.89
C GLU A 252 -2.81 -10.16 -6.87
N ALA A 253 -3.25 -9.49 -5.80
CA ALA A 253 -3.08 -8.05 -5.63
C ALA A 253 -1.61 -7.62 -5.63
N LEU A 254 -0.70 -8.42 -5.07
CA LEU A 254 0.73 -8.14 -5.16
C LEU A 254 1.28 -8.30 -6.59
N LYS A 255 0.83 -9.34 -7.30
CA LYS A 255 1.26 -9.59 -8.70
C LYS A 255 0.86 -8.44 -9.63
N THR A 256 -0.28 -7.79 -9.43
CA THR A 256 -0.70 -6.64 -10.28
C THR A 256 0.22 -5.43 -10.16
N TYR A 257 1.00 -5.34 -9.09
CA TYR A 257 2.05 -4.33 -8.91
C TYR A 257 3.45 -4.77 -9.36
N ASP A 258 3.53 -5.90 -10.08
CA ASP A 258 4.79 -6.54 -10.49
C ASP A 258 5.67 -6.94 -9.30
N ILE A 259 5.09 -7.24 -8.14
CA ILE A 259 5.84 -7.67 -6.95
C ILE A 259 6.13 -9.17 -7.05
N ASP A 260 7.38 -9.57 -6.78
CA ASP A 260 7.78 -11.00 -6.79
C ASP A 260 7.29 -11.70 -5.51
N VAL A 261 6.05 -12.19 -5.56
CA VAL A 261 5.40 -12.91 -4.45
C VAL A 261 6.10 -14.22 -4.06
N LYS A 262 6.88 -14.84 -4.95
CA LYS A 262 7.62 -16.07 -4.60
C LYS A 262 8.80 -15.76 -3.68
N LYS A 263 9.37 -14.58 -3.86
CA LYS A 263 10.53 -14.07 -3.12
C LYS A 263 10.14 -13.22 -1.93
N MET A 264 8.93 -12.67 -1.98
CA MET A 264 8.26 -12.00 -0.88
C MET A 264 6.91 -12.68 -0.63
N PRO A 265 6.90 -13.87 -0.02
CA PRO A 265 5.66 -14.48 0.42
C PRO A 265 4.91 -13.53 1.35
N LEU A 266 3.58 -13.58 1.26
CA LEU A 266 2.67 -12.94 2.19
C LEU A 266 3.13 -13.21 3.63
N GLY A 267 3.34 -12.16 4.42
CA GLY A 267 3.75 -12.24 5.82
C GLY A 267 5.24 -12.04 6.08
N LYS A 268 6.06 -11.86 5.03
CA LYS A 268 7.52 -11.73 5.12
C LYS A 268 8.07 -10.33 4.85
N LEU A 269 7.29 -9.40 4.29
CA LEU A 269 7.74 -8.02 4.10
C LEU A 269 7.75 -7.30 5.44
N SER A 270 8.94 -6.92 5.93
CA SER A 270 9.04 -6.17 7.19
C SER A 270 8.52 -4.74 7.02
N LYS A 271 7.92 -4.21 8.08
CA LYS A 271 7.53 -2.80 8.20
C LYS A 271 8.70 -1.88 7.90
N SER A 272 9.90 -2.25 8.37
CA SER A 272 11.14 -1.54 8.06
C SER A 272 11.47 -1.46 6.57
N GLN A 273 11.20 -2.51 5.78
CA GLN A 273 11.47 -2.52 4.34
C GLN A 273 10.49 -1.63 3.57
N ILE A 274 9.21 -1.63 3.94
CA ILE A 274 8.19 -0.73 3.38
C ILE A 274 8.56 0.72 3.68
N ALA A 275 8.96 1.03 4.93
CA ALA A 275 9.41 2.35 5.33
C ALA A 275 10.61 2.85 4.50
N LYS A 276 11.63 2.00 4.30
CA LYS A 276 12.76 2.31 3.41
C LYS A 276 12.31 2.56 1.97
N GLY A 277 11.32 1.81 1.48
CA GLY A 277 10.69 2.04 0.18
C GLY A 277 10.14 3.46 0.06
N PHE A 278 9.37 3.90 1.06
CA PHE A 278 8.83 5.26 1.11
C PHE A 278 9.94 6.33 1.14
N GLU A 279 10.95 6.16 2.00
CA GLU A 279 12.10 7.09 2.10
C GLU A 279 12.81 7.29 0.74
N ILE A 280 12.93 6.22 -0.06
CA ILE A 280 13.54 6.30 -1.40
C ILE A 280 12.64 7.04 -2.39
N LEU A 281 11.33 6.82 -2.34
CA LEU A 281 10.38 7.55 -3.20
C LEU A 281 10.32 9.04 -2.82
N GLU A 282 10.47 9.40 -1.55
CA GLU A 282 10.58 10.80 -1.12
C GLU A 282 11.85 11.47 -1.64
N GLU A 283 12.97 10.75 -1.65
CA GLU A 283 14.21 11.22 -2.26
C GLU A 283 14.01 11.47 -3.77
N LEU A 284 13.30 10.55 -4.44
CA LEU A 284 12.99 10.67 -5.85
C LEU A 284 12.07 11.89 -6.14
N GLU A 285 11.04 12.08 -5.33
CA GLU A 285 10.13 13.23 -5.37
C GLU A 285 10.90 14.54 -5.24
N ALA A 286 11.81 14.64 -4.26
CA ALA A 286 12.65 15.81 -4.07
C ALA A 286 13.57 16.11 -5.27
N VAL A 287 14.01 15.08 -6.01
CA VAL A 287 14.75 15.27 -7.26
C VAL A 287 13.84 15.78 -8.38
N MET A 288 12.62 15.24 -8.51
CA MET A 288 11.63 15.70 -9.49
C MET A 288 11.20 17.15 -9.26
N GLU A 289 11.17 17.59 -8.00
CA GLU A 289 10.88 18.97 -7.60
C GLU A 289 12.09 19.91 -7.70
N ASN A 290 13.23 19.45 -8.22
CA ASN A 290 14.50 20.18 -8.26
C ASN A 290 15.03 20.63 -6.89
N LYS A 291 14.54 20.04 -5.78
CA LYS A 291 15.02 20.29 -4.41
C LYS A 291 16.32 19.54 -4.11
N LYS A 292 16.60 18.46 -4.84
CA LYS A 292 17.85 17.69 -4.78
C LYS A 292 18.36 17.36 -6.19
N LYS A 293 19.68 17.19 -6.33
CA LYS A 293 20.27 16.63 -7.56
C LYS A 293 20.30 15.11 -7.44
N GLY A 294 19.93 14.42 -8.51
CA GLY A 294 19.97 12.95 -8.54
C GLY A 294 19.62 12.40 -9.91
N SER A 295 19.87 11.11 -10.09
CA SER A 295 19.53 10.36 -11.29
C SER A 295 18.29 9.53 -11.02
N TYR A 296 17.21 9.75 -11.81
CA TYR A 296 15.99 8.97 -11.69
C TYR A 296 16.26 7.47 -11.81
N ALA A 297 17.18 7.07 -12.71
CA ALA A 297 17.54 5.67 -12.89
C ALA A 297 18.25 5.07 -11.66
N ASP A 298 19.10 5.82 -10.97
CA ASP A 298 19.84 5.31 -9.82
C ASP A 298 18.95 5.19 -8.58
N ILE A 299 18.10 6.19 -8.33
CA ILE A 299 17.15 6.16 -7.22
C ILE A 299 16.07 5.09 -7.47
N SER A 300 15.57 4.98 -8.71
CA SER A 300 14.66 3.88 -9.09
C SER A 300 15.32 2.51 -8.94
N SER A 301 16.62 2.38 -9.26
CA SER A 301 17.37 1.14 -9.04
C SER A 301 17.45 0.78 -7.55
N ARG A 302 17.65 1.77 -6.66
CA ARG A 302 17.60 1.58 -5.21
C ARG A 302 16.21 1.16 -4.74
N PHE A 303 15.16 1.77 -5.28
CA PHE A 303 13.79 1.41 -4.98
C PHE A 303 13.50 -0.05 -5.33
N TYR A 304 13.79 -0.48 -6.57
CA TYR A 304 13.60 -1.87 -7.01
C TYR A 304 14.53 -2.87 -6.32
N THR A 305 15.68 -2.40 -5.82
CA THR A 305 16.54 -3.21 -4.96
C THR A 305 15.89 -3.45 -3.60
N THR A 306 15.25 -2.41 -3.03
CA THR A 306 14.59 -2.46 -1.72
C THR A 306 13.27 -3.22 -1.78
N ILE A 307 12.49 -2.98 -2.83
CA ILE A 307 11.20 -3.62 -3.09
C ILE A 307 11.35 -4.45 -4.38
N PRO A 308 11.65 -5.75 -4.29
CA PRO A 308 11.90 -6.56 -5.48
C PRO A 308 10.69 -6.64 -6.42
N HIS A 309 10.87 -6.16 -7.65
CA HIS A 309 9.88 -6.24 -8.70
C HIS A 309 10.26 -7.29 -9.75
N ASP A 310 9.27 -8.01 -10.27
CA ASP A 310 9.40 -8.90 -11.41
C ASP A 310 9.09 -8.13 -12.71
N PHE A 311 10.15 -7.78 -13.45
CA PHE A 311 10.03 -7.16 -14.77
C PHE A 311 10.10 -8.18 -15.92
N GLY A 312 9.97 -9.48 -15.64
CA GLY A 312 10.29 -10.54 -16.57
C GLY A 312 11.68 -10.33 -17.16
N ARG A 313 11.86 -10.51 -18.48
CA ARG A 313 13.14 -10.23 -19.17
C ARG A 313 13.33 -8.76 -19.58
N ALA A 314 12.34 -7.90 -19.36
CA ALA A 314 12.40 -6.49 -19.74
C ALA A 314 13.33 -5.70 -18.82
N ARG A 315 13.86 -4.59 -19.33
CA ARG A 315 14.64 -3.64 -18.54
C ARG A 315 13.72 -2.94 -17.53
N PRO A 316 14.07 -2.89 -16.23
CA PRO A 316 13.29 -2.12 -15.25
C PRO A 316 13.19 -0.65 -15.70
N LYS A 317 12.00 -0.07 -15.63
CA LYS A 317 11.74 1.29 -16.08
C LYS A 317 12.09 2.30 -14.98
N PRO A 318 12.81 3.39 -15.29
CA PRO A 318 12.95 4.51 -14.37
C PRO A 318 11.58 5.08 -13.98
N ILE A 319 11.43 5.48 -12.72
CA ILE A 319 10.33 6.29 -12.23
C ILE A 319 10.75 7.75 -12.47
N ASP A 320 10.23 8.36 -13.54
CA ASP A 320 10.72 9.66 -14.07
C ASP A 320 9.63 10.73 -14.23
N ASN A 321 8.40 10.43 -13.80
CA ASN A 321 7.27 11.34 -13.81
C ASN A 321 6.41 11.15 -12.54
N ARG A 322 5.53 12.14 -12.27
CA ARG A 322 4.72 12.20 -11.05
C ARG A 322 3.71 11.07 -10.98
N GLU A 323 3.14 10.68 -12.11
CA GLU A 323 2.14 9.62 -12.20
C GLU A 323 2.75 8.27 -11.82
N ALA A 324 3.92 7.95 -12.37
CA ALA A 324 4.66 6.73 -12.04
C ALA A 324 5.12 6.72 -10.57
N LEU A 325 5.54 7.87 -10.04
CA LEU A 325 5.90 8.01 -8.63
C LEU A 325 4.69 7.74 -7.73
N GLN A 326 3.54 8.34 -8.04
CA GLN A 326 2.32 8.16 -7.27
C GLN A 326 1.85 6.70 -7.27
N GLN A 327 1.88 6.04 -8.42
CA GLN A 327 1.56 4.61 -8.50
C GLN A 327 2.44 3.75 -7.59
N LYS A 328 3.70 4.14 -7.35
CA LYS A 328 4.59 3.43 -6.42
C LYS A 328 4.32 3.77 -4.96
N TYR A 329 3.88 4.98 -4.64
CA TYR A 329 3.36 5.30 -3.32
C TYR A 329 2.09 4.51 -3.01
N ASP A 330 1.14 4.45 -3.94
CA ASP A 330 -0.10 3.70 -3.79
C ASP A 330 0.19 2.21 -3.59
N MET A 331 1.13 1.66 -4.36
CA MET A 331 1.60 0.28 -4.19
C MET A 331 2.18 0.04 -2.78
N LEU A 332 3.04 0.92 -2.26
CA LEU A 332 3.59 0.77 -0.92
C LEU A 332 2.52 0.88 0.17
N ALA A 333 1.51 1.72 -0.03
CA ALA A 333 0.37 1.83 0.88
C ALA A 333 -0.42 0.51 0.91
N VAL A 334 -0.71 -0.09 -0.25
CA VAL A 334 -1.34 -1.41 -0.32
C VAL A 334 -0.48 -2.48 0.34
N LEU A 335 0.84 -2.46 0.14
CA LEU A 335 1.77 -3.39 0.80
C LEU A 335 1.72 -3.27 2.32
N ALA A 336 1.68 -2.04 2.85
CA ALA A 336 1.57 -1.78 4.29
C ALA A 336 0.26 -2.32 4.86
N ASP A 337 -0.83 -2.20 4.11
CA ASP A 337 -2.16 -2.65 4.52
C ASP A 337 -2.30 -4.16 4.48
N ILE A 338 -1.67 -4.82 3.50
CA ILE A 338 -1.57 -6.28 3.44
C ILE A 338 -0.75 -6.81 4.63
N GLU A 339 0.37 -6.17 4.98
CA GLU A 339 1.17 -6.54 6.15
C GLU A 339 0.36 -6.35 7.44
N LEU A 340 -0.38 -5.24 7.57
CA LEU A 340 -1.28 -5.01 8.69
C LEU A 340 -2.35 -6.11 8.78
N ALA A 341 -3.04 -6.41 7.67
CA ALA A 341 -4.06 -7.47 7.61
C ALA A 341 -3.48 -8.83 8.03
N GLN A 342 -2.25 -9.14 7.63
CA GLN A 342 -1.56 -10.37 8.04
C GLN A 342 -1.15 -10.37 9.50
N SER A 343 -0.70 -9.22 10.02
CA SER A 343 -0.37 -9.10 11.45
C SER A 343 -1.61 -9.33 12.31
N ILE A 344 -2.76 -8.80 11.89
CA ILE A 344 -4.07 -9.03 12.52
C ILE A 344 -4.43 -10.52 12.49
N GLN A 345 -4.15 -11.22 11.38
CA GLN A 345 -4.35 -12.68 11.30
C GLN A 345 -3.37 -13.45 12.19
N LYS A 346 -2.11 -13.04 12.34
CA LYS A 346 -1.12 -13.73 13.19
C LYS A 346 -1.43 -13.61 14.69
N ASP A 347 -2.06 -12.51 15.12
CA ASP A 347 -2.49 -12.34 16.51
C ASP A 347 -3.58 -13.36 16.91
N LYS A 348 -4.36 -13.87 15.93
CA LYS A 348 -5.29 -15.00 16.09
C LYS A 348 -4.60 -16.25 16.65
N ASP A 349 -3.44 -16.60 16.09
CA ASP A 349 -2.75 -17.87 16.38
C ASP A 349 -2.09 -17.86 17.76
N ALA A 350 -1.70 -16.67 18.24
CA ALA A 350 -1.09 -16.48 19.56
C ALA A 350 -2.13 -16.63 20.69
N ASP A 351 -3.32 -16.05 20.52
CA ASP A 351 -4.42 -16.15 21.48
C ASP A 351 -5.06 -17.56 21.51
N GLU A 352 -5.12 -18.24 20.35
CA GLU A 352 -5.58 -19.64 20.30
C GLU A 352 -4.61 -20.61 20.99
N LYS A 353 -3.28 -20.43 20.81
CA LYS A 353 -2.26 -21.27 21.49
C LYS A 353 -2.28 -21.10 23.02
N ALA A 354 -2.75 -19.95 23.54
CA ALA A 354 -2.89 -19.69 24.97
C ALA A 354 -4.15 -20.34 25.59
N LYS A 355 -5.18 -20.68 24.80
CA LYS A 355 -6.46 -21.26 25.27
C LYS A 355 -6.56 -22.78 25.12
N LYS A 356 -5.43 -23.51 25.15
CA LYS A 356 -5.45 -24.97 25.30
C LYS A 356 -5.93 -25.38 26.70
N LYS A 357 -7.25 -25.38 26.92
CA LYS A 357 -8.00 -26.15 27.92
C LYS A 357 -9.52 -25.87 27.81
N ALA A 358 -10.22 -26.68 27.00
CA ALA A 358 -11.60 -27.16 27.22
C ALA A 358 -12.07 -27.96 25.99
N GLU A 359 -12.78 -29.08 26.21
CA GLU A 359 -13.43 -29.94 25.20
C GLU A 359 -14.65 -29.27 24.52
N GLN A 360 -14.56 -27.99 24.15
CA GLN A 360 -15.63 -27.27 23.45
C GLN A 360 -15.22 -26.99 22.00
N ALA A 361 -16.18 -27.12 21.08
CA ALA A 361 -16.01 -26.80 19.66
C ALA A 361 -15.43 -25.39 19.49
N LYS A 362 -14.41 -25.24 18.64
CA LYS A 362 -13.80 -23.94 18.38
C LYS A 362 -14.81 -23.00 17.70
N PRO A 363 -14.75 -21.67 17.94
CA PRO A 363 -15.55 -20.71 17.17
C PRO A 363 -15.27 -20.82 15.67
N HIS A 364 -16.27 -20.55 14.82
CA HIS A 364 -16.10 -20.64 13.37
C HIS A 364 -15.01 -19.66 12.89
N PRO A 365 -14.12 -20.04 11.95
CA PRO A 365 -13.05 -19.16 11.47
C PRO A 365 -13.53 -17.80 10.95
N TYR A 366 -14.71 -17.76 10.31
CA TYR A 366 -15.32 -16.49 9.88
C TYR A 366 -15.71 -15.58 11.05
N ASP A 367 -16.25 -16.12 12.14
CA ASP A 367 -16.60 -15.31 13.32
C ASP A 367 -15.34 -14.72 13.96
N ILE A 368 -14.25 -15.50 13.98
CA ILE A 368 -12.96 -15.04 14.50
C ILE A 368 -12.42 -13.90 13.63
N ASN A 369 -12.33 -14.12 12.31
CA ASN A 369 -11.85 -13.11 11.36
C ASN A 369 -12.70 -11.84 11.37
N TYR A 370 -14.02 -11.98 11.49
CA TYR A 370 -14.93 -10.85 11.66
C TYR A 370 -14.64 -10.07 12.95
N GLY A 371 -14.45 -10.77 14.07
CA GLY A 371 -14.11 -10.15 15.35
C GLY A 371 -12.79 -9.36 15.33
N LEU A 372 -11.84 -9.77 14.48
CA LEU A 372 -10.56 -9.06 14.29
C LEU A 372 -10.76 -7.67 13.68
N LEU A 373 -11.78 -7.48 12.85
CA LEU A 373 -12.09 -6.21 12.19
C LEU A 373 -12.45 -5.09 13.18
N LYS A 374 -12.98 -5.43 14.36
CA LYS A 374 -13.51 -4.45 15.34
C LYS A 374 -14.49 -3.46 14.68
N CYS A 375 -15.35 -4.03 13.84
CA CYS A 375 -16.30 -3.31 13.03
C CYS A 375 -17.59 -4.12 12.98
N THR A 376 -18.71 -3.46 13.21
CA THR A 376 -20.05 -4.02 12.98
C THR A 376 -20.40 -3.82 11.51
N LEU A 377 -20.83 -4.91 10.87
CA LEU A 377 -21.37 -4.89 9.50
C LEU A 377 -22.80 -5.39 9.54
N GLU A 378 -23.75 -4.51 9.22
CA GLU A 378 -25.17 -4.88 9.15
C GLU A 378 -25.61 -4.93 7.69
N HIS A 379 -26.03 -6.10 7.23
CA HIS A 379 -26.51 -6.26 5.86
C HIS A 379 -27.76 -5.41 5.60
N VAL A 380 -27.74 -4.66 4.50
CA VAL A 380 -28.84 -3.79 4.08
C VAL A 380 -29.80 -4.59 3.19
N ASP A 381 -31.07 -4.65 3.59
CA ASP A 381 -32.11 -5.27 2.77
C ASP A 381 -32.21 -4.57 1.40
N VAL A 382 -32.09 -5.36 0.34
CA VAL A 382 -32.20 -4.92 -1.06
C VAL A 382 -33.52 -4.23 -1.40
N LYS A 383 -34.57 -4.45 -0.60
CA LYS A 383 -35.89 -3.81 -0.75
C LYS A 383 -36.01 -2.48 -0.01
N SER A 384 -35.06 -2.17 0.89
CA SER A 384 -35.08 -0.95 1.69
C SER A 384 -34.93 0.30 0.83
N GLU A 385 -35.46 1.42 1.31
CA GLU A 385 -35.34 2.70 0.60
C GLU A 385 -33.88 3.17 0.53
N GLU A 386 -33.12 2.92 1.60
CA GLU A 386 -31.68 3.18 1.66
C GLU A 386 -30.91 2.45 0.54
N PHE A 387 -31.19 1.15 0.32
CA PHE A 387 -30.55 0.41 -0.76
C PHE A 387 -30.90 1.00 -2.13
N LYS A 388 -32.16 1.41 -2.35
CA LYS A 388 -32.58 2.03 -3.60
C LYS A 388 -31.87 3.35 -3.86
N ILE A 389 -31.67 4.19 -2.85
CA ILE A 389 -30.90 5.43 -2.96
C ILE A 389 -29.47 5.11 -3.39
N ILE A 390 -28.81 4.15 -2.75
CA ILE A 390 -27.44 3.73 -3.08
C ILE A 390 -27.36 3.15 -4.51
N GLN A 391 -28.34 2.32 -4.90
CA GLN A 391 -28.43 1.77 -6.24
C GLN A 391 -28.63 2.87 -7.29
N GLN A 392 -29.50 3.84 -7.01
CA GLN A 392 -29.75 4.98 -7.87
C GLN A 392 -28.49 5.85 -8.02
N TYR A 393 -27.80 6.13 -6.91
CA TYR A 393 -26.55 6.87 -6.90
C TYR A 393 -25.46 6.18 -7.74
N THR A 394 -25.30 4.87 -7.55
CA THR A 394 -24.37 4.04 -8.31
C THR A 394 -24.67 4.12 -9.81
N LYS A 395 -25.92 3.84 -10.20
CA LYS A 395 -26.34 3.79 -11.60
C LYS A 395 -26.19 5.14 -12.32
N ASN A 396 -26.54 6.24 -11.66
CA ASN A 396 -26.51 7.56 -12.29
C ASN A 396 -25.10 8.14 -12.43
N THR A 397 -24.17 7.71 -11.57
CA THR A 397 -22.80 8.25 -11.56
C THR A 397 -21.74 7.24 -12.01
N GLN A 398 -22.18 6.11 -12.57
CA GLN A 398 -21.33 5.02 -13.04
C GLN A 398 -20.42 5.44 -14.20
N GLY A 399 -19.17 4.98 -14.16
CA GLY A 399 -18.21 5.06 -15.26
C GLY A 399 -17.83 3.67 -15.75
N ARG A 400 -16.99 2.97 -14.96
CA ARG A 400 -16.72 1.54 -15.18
C ARG A 400 -17.98 0.74 -14.87
N LYS A 401 -18.35 -0.21 -15.73
CA LYS A 401 -19.50 -1.08 -15.50
C LYS A 401 -19.30 -1.86 -14.20
N CYS A 402 -20.31 -1.80 -13.34
CA CYS A 402 -20.36 -2.54 -12.10
C CYS A 402 -21.81 -2.75 -11.63
N ASP A 403 -22.05 -3.85 -10.92
CA ASP A 403 -23.36 -4.18 -10.36
C ASP A 403 -23.22 -4.42 -8.86
N ILE A 404 -24.10 -3.81 -8.05
CA ILE A 404 -24.13 -4.04 -6.60
C ILE A 404 -24.60 -5.47 -6.35
N ILE A 405 -23.84 -6.21 -5.55
CA ILE A 405 -24.23 -7.53 -5.05
C ILE A 405 -24.86 -7.37 -3.66
N ASP A 406 -24.11 -6.76 -2.74
CA ASP A 406 -24.49 -6.61 -1.34
C ASP A 406 -24.01 -5.25 -0.80
N VAL A 407 -24.73 -4.73 0.20
CA VAL A 407 -24.39 -3.50 0.90
C VAL A 407 -24.48 -3.76 2.41
N TRP A 408 -23.52 -3.25 3.17
CA TRP A 408 -23.53 -3.27 4.63
C TRP A 408 -23.47 -1.86 5.17
N ARG A 409 -24.24 -1.57 6.23
CA ARG A 409 -23.94 -0.44 7.11
C ARG A 409 -22.69 -0.77 7.90
N VAL A 410 -21.80 0.19 7.99
CA VAL A 410 -20.50 0.05 8.65
C VAL A 410 -20.53 0.87 9.93
N ASP A 411 -20.19 0.24 11.05
CA ASP A 411 -19.92 0.96 12.30
C ASP A 411 -18.64 0.45 12.95
N ARG A 412 -17.61 1.29 12.90
CA ARG A 412 -16.28 0.97 13.42
C ARG A 412 -16.11 1.40 14.86
N GLU A 413 -15.36 0.61 15.63
CA GLU A 413 -15.00 0.94 17.00
C GLU A 413 -14.35 2.35 17.10
N ALA A 414 -14.90 3.18 17.99
CA ALA A 414 -14.49 4.57 18.26
C ALA A 414 -14.55 5.56 17.07
N GLU A 415 -14.92 5.15 15.85
CA GLU A 415 -15.01 6.08 14.70
C GLU A 415 -16.15 7.08 14.87
N GLY A 416 -17.28 6.64 15.42
CA GLY A 416 -18.40 7.53 15.72
C GLY A 416 -18.04 8.62 16.73
N GLU A 417 -17.26 8.29 17.76
CA GLU A 417 -16.82 9.22 18.80
C GLU A 417 -15.86 10.27 18.23
N ARG A 418 -14.84 9.85 17.48
CA ARG A 418 -13.90 10.77 16.82
C ARG A 418 -14.60 11.68 15.80
N PHE A 419 -15.55 11.14 15.04
CA PHE A 419 -16.30 11.90 14.04
C PHE A 419 -17.25 12.94 14.68
N ALA A 420 -17.70 12.72 15.91
CA ALA A 420 -18.58 13.64 16.63
C ALA A 420 -17.93 15.00 16.95
N GLU A 421 -16.60 15.10 16.94
CA GLU A 421 -15.88 16.38 17.02
C GLU A 421 -16.30 17.36 15.92
N HIS A 422 -16.72 16.81 14.78
CA HIS A 422 -17.14 17.57 13.62
C HIS A 422 -18.64 17.85 13.61
N ASP A 423 -19.42 17.50 14.64
CA ASP A 423 -20.89 17.61 14.66
C ASP A 423 -21.45 19.00 14.33
N LYS A 424 -20.67 20.05 14.62
CA LYS A 424 -21.02 21.44 14.30
C LYS A 424 -20.78 21.81 12.84
N ILE A 425 -20.00 21.03 12.11
CA ILE A 425 -19.74 21.23 10.68
C ILE A 425 -20.97 20.76 9.89
N GLU A 426 -21.53 21.69 9.13
CA GLU A 426 -22.60 21.45 8.16
C GLU A 426 -22.03 21.01 6.80
N ASN A 427 -22.85 21.03 5.73
CA ASN A 427 -22.46 20.58 4.39
C ASN A 427 -21.84 19.16 4.41
N ARG A 428 -22.69 18.18 4.75
CA ARG A 428 -22.30 16.77 4.81
C ARG A 428 -22.73 16.07 3.54
N LYS A 429 -21.80 15.33 2.92
CA LYS A 429 -22.08 14.55 1.71
C LYS A 429 -21.73 13.09 1.91
N LEU A 430 -22.51 12.22 1.29
CA LEU A 430 -22.18 10.81 1.14
C LEU A 430 -21.38 10.65 -0.15
N LEU A 431 -20.09 10.32 -0.04
CA LEU A 431 -19.17 10.31 -1.18
C LEU A 431 -18.44 8.97 -1.36
N TRP A 432 -18.11 8.65 -2.60
CA TRP A 432 -17.45 7.42 -3.01
C TRP A 432 -15.95 7.42 -2.67
N HIS A 433 -15.48 6.29 -2.14
CA HIS A 433 -14.08 5.95 -2.04
C HIS A 433 -13.88 4.54 -2.60
N GLY A 434 -13.12 4.42 -3.69
CA GLY A 434 -12.79 3.13 -4.31
C GLY A 434 -11.40 2.70 -3.91
N THR A 435 -11.21 1.39 -3.74
CA THR A 435 -9.96 0.85 -3.23
C THR A 435 -9.69 -0.57 -3.71
N ASN A 436 -8.50 -1.09 -3.46
CA ASN A 436 -8.16 -2.49 -3.72
C ASN A 436 -8.83 -3.39 -2.66
N VAL A 437 -9.41 -4.53 -3.07
CA VAL A 437 -9.95 -5.53 -2.12
C VAL A 437 -8.93 -5.91 -1.05
N ALA A 438 -7.64 -5.95 -1.40
CA ALA A 438 -6.53 -6.27 -0.51
C ALA A 438 -6.31 -5.29 0.66
N VAL A 439 -6.95 -4.12 0.67
CA VAL A 439 -6.80 -3.16 1.79
C VAL A 439 -8.05 -3.04 2.65
N VAL A 440 -9.14 -3.74 2.30
CA VAL A 440 -10.44 -3.62 2.97
C VAL A 440 -10.35 -4.01 4.44
N VAL A 441 -9.60 -5.07 4.79
CA VAL A 441 -9.38 -5.47 6.20
C VAL A 441 -8.71 -4.35 7.00
N ALA A 442 -7.67 -3.71 6.43
CA ALA A 442 -6.97 -2.60 7.07
C ALA A 442 -7.88 -1.38 7.25
N ILE A 443 -8.66 -1.03 6.23
CA ILE A 443 -9.61 0.09 6.29
C ILE A 443 -10.71 -0.17 7.32
N LEU A 444 -11.31 -1.37 7.36
CA LEU A 444 -12.33 -1.69 8.35
C LEU A 444 -11.75 -1.66 9.78
N LYS A 445 -10.51 -2.11 9.97
CA LYS A 445 -9.84 -2.09 11.28
C LYS A 445 -9.42 -0.71 11.75
N THR A 446 -8.79 0.08 10.88
CA THR A 446 -8.10 1.32 11.27
C THR A 446 -8.79 2.58 10.76
N GLY A 447 -9.58 2.49 9.70
CA GLY A 447 -10.24 3.61 9.04
C GLY A 447 -9.48 4.04 7.79
N LEU A 448 -10.03 5.03 7.08
CA LEU A 448 -9.31 5.73 6.03
C LEU A 448 -8.23 6.60 6.66
N ARG A 449 -6.99 6.48 6.16
CA ARG A 449 -5.81 7.14 6.74
C ARG A 449 -5.17 8.11 5.76
N ILE A 450 -4.64 9.21 6.27
CA ILE A 450 -3.77 10.12 5.54
C ILE A 450 -2.35 9.58 5.67
N MET A 451 -1.95 8.75 4.71
CA MET A 451 -0.61 8.20 4.70
C MET A 451 0.42 9.33 4.51
N PRO A 452 1.45 9.48 5.37
CA PRO A 452 2.36 10.63 5.37
C PRO A 452 3.09 10.86 4.05
N HIS A 453 3.27 9.79 3.29
CA HIS A 453 3.94 9.75 2.00
C HIS A 453 2.97 9.76 0.82
N SER A 454 1.69 9.50 1.07
CA SER A 454 0.66 9.62 0.04
C SER A 454 0.38 11.10 -0.22
N GLY A 455 0.09 11.39 -1.48
CA GLY A 455 -0.36 12.67 -1.97
C GLY A 455 -1.04 12.45 -3.31
N GLY A 456 -1.52 13.51 -3.93
CA GLY A 456 -2.06 13.42 -5.27
C GLY A 456 -2.07 14.79 -5.92
N ARG A 457 -2.96 14.94 -6.89
CA ARG A 457 -3.16 16.20 -7.63
C ARG A 457 -3.60 17.37 -6.74
N VAL A 458 -4.02 17.07 -5.52
CA VAL A 458 -4.57 18.03 -4.55
C VAL A 458 -3.91 17.84 -3.16
N GLY A 459 -2.69 17.34 -3.13
CA GLY A 459 -1.90 17.25 -1.90
C GLY A 459 -2.22 16.03 -1.04
N LYS A 460 -2.07 16.14 0.28
CA LYS A 460 -2.06 15.02 1.22
C LYS A 460 -3.32 14.97 2.08
N GLY A 461 -4.35 14.30 1.59
CA GLY A 461 -5.61 14.16 2.29
C GLY A 461 -6.32 12.85 1.93
N ILE A 462 -7.54 12.69 2.44
CA ILE A 462 -8.42 11.59 2.03
C ILE A 462 -9.24 12.07 0.84
N TYR A 463 -9.15 11.31 -0.26
CA TYR A 463 -9.80 11.62 -1.52
C TYR A 463 -11.15 10.92 -1.61
N PHE A 464 -12.17 11.70 -1.95
CA PHE A 464 -13.51 11.23 -2.27
C PHE A 464 -13.97 11.77 -3.62
N ALA A 465 -14.93 11.07 -4.23
CA ALA A 465 -15.59 11.53 -5.44
C ALA A 465 -17.11 11.51 -5.26
N SER A 466 -17.78 12.48 -5.86
CA SER A 466 -19.23 12.44 -6.02
C SER A 466 -19.68 11.48 -7.12
N GLU A 467 -18.77 11.03 -7.99
CA GLU A 467 -19.08 10.14 -9.09
C GLU A 467 -18.48 8.75 -8.90
N ASN A 468 -19.32 7.71 -8.91
CA ASN A 468 -18.88 6.31 -8.84
C ASN A 468 -17.83 5.98 -9.91
N GLY A 469 -18.00 6.54 -11.12
CA GLY A 469 -17.07 6.35 -12.24
C GLY A 469 -15.63 6.77 -11.94
N LYS A 470 -15.43 7.77 -11.09
CA LYS A 470 -14.09 8.20 -10.69
C LYS A 470 -13.48 7.21 -9.70
N SER A 471 -14.20 6.96 -8.61
CA SER A 471 -13.73 6.07 -7.53
C SER A 471 -13.56 4.62 -8.00
N SER A 472 -14.39 4.13 -8.92
CA SER A 472 -14.27 2.79 -9.52
C SER A 472 -12.98 2.58 -10.33
N GLY A 473 -12.32 3.65 -10.77
CA GLY A 473 -11.00 3.60 -11.39
C GLY A 473 -9.89 3.14 -10.44
N TYR A 474 -10.10 3.28 -9.13
CA TYR A 474 -9.17 2.87 -8.07
C TYR A 474 -9.48 1.47 -7.52
N VAL A 475 -10.52 0.80 -8.05
CA VAL A 475 -10.93 -0.51 -7.54
C VAL A 475 -10.07 -1.62 -8.13
N GLY A 476 -9.22 -2.18 -7.26
CA GLY A 476 -8.55 -3.46 -7.48
C GLY A 476 -9.49 -4.62 -7.13
N THR A 477 -9.79 -5.47 -8.11
CA THR A 477 -10.72 -6.59 -7.97
C THR A 477 -10.02 -7.88 -7.60
N ALA A 478 -10.76 -8.82 -7.02
CA ALA A 478 -10.34 -10.18 -6.74
C ALA A 478 -11.30 -11.18 -7.39
N GLN A 479 -10.79 -12.37 -7.74
CA GLN A 479 -11.64 -13.45 -8.23
C GLN A 479 -12.38 -14.12 -7.07
N GLN A 480 -13.71 -14.23 -7.19
CA GLN A 480 -14.53 -15.03 -6.28
C GLN A 480 -15.60 -15.75 -7.10
N GLU A 481 -15.57 -17.09 -7.08
CA GLU A 481 -16.54 -17.93 -7.81
C GLU A 481 -16.64 -17.59 -9.30
N GLY A 482 -15.49 -17.29 -9.94
CA GLY A 482 -15.40 -16.94 -11.36
C GLY A 482 -15.88 -15.53 -11.71
N LYS A 483 -16.13 -14.66 -10.71
CA LYS A 483 -16.51 -13.27 -10.90
C LYS A 483 -15.40 -12.33 -10.43
N ASN A 484 -15.22 -11.21 -11.12
CA ASN A 484 -14.39 -10.10 -10.65
C ASN A 484 -15.17 -9.31 -9.61
N ILE A 485 -14.82 -9.47 -8.34
CA ILE A 485 -15.45 -8.76 -7.23
C ILE A 485 -14.55 -7.61 -6.78
N GLY A 486 -15.15 -6.44 -6.60
CA GLY A 486 -14.50 -5.27 -6.02
C GLY A 486 -15.30 -4.75 -4.83
N ILE A 487 -14.63 -3.98 -3.97
CA ILE A 487 -15.24 -3.31 -2.83
C ILE A 487 -15.13 -1.80 -3.00
N MET A 488 -16.21 -1.09 -2.69
CA MET A 488 -16.23 0.38 -2.61
C MET A 488 -16.86 0.81 -1.29
N PHE A 489 -16.48 1.99 -0.82
CA PHE A 489 -17.06 2.61 0.37
C PHE A 489 -17.86 3.85 0.01
N LEU A 490 -18.94 4.08 0.76
CA LEU A 490 -19.63 5.35 0.84
C LEU A 490 -19.40 5.95 2.22
N ASN A 491 -18.92 7.19 2.25
CA ASN A 491 -18.43 7.85 3.44
C ASN A 491 -19.24 9.12 3.68
N GLU A 492 -19.68 9.33 4.91
CA GLU A 492 -20.15 10.64 5.31
C GLU A 492 -18.93 11.53 5.51
N VAL A 493 -18.88 12.62 4.75
CA VAL A 493 -17.77 13.58 4.80
C VAL A 493 -18.32 14.93 5.23
N ALA A 494 -17.81 15.45 6.35
CA ALA A 494 -18.18 16.76 6.86
C ALA A 494 -17.37 17.85 6.14
N LEU A 495 -17.84 18.31 4.98
CA LEU A 495 -17.05 19.19 4.11
C LEU A 495 -17.00 20.63 4.60
N GLY A 496 -18.00 21.07 5.37
CA GLY A 496 -18.07 22.43 5.88
C GLY A 496 -17.93 23.47 4.77
N LYS A 497 -17.11 24.48 5.05
CA LYS A 497 -16.75 25.52 4.09
C LYS A 497 -15.67 25.02 3.13
N GLU A 498 -16.06 24.89 1.86
CA GLU A 498 -15.24 24.31 0.79
C GLU A 498 -14.31 25.35 0.14
N HIS A 499 -12.99 25.08 0.09
CA HIS A 499 -12.05 25.85 -0.73
C HIS A 499 -11.97 25.23 -2.14
N SER A 500 -12.38 25.98 -3.17
CA SER A 500 -12.42 25.44 -4.54
C SER A 500 -11.14 25.72 -5.32
N ILE A 501 -10.60 24.70 -5.98
CA ILE A 501 -9.49 24.81 -6.92
C ILE A 501 -9.87 24.23 -8.29
N THR A 502 -9.20 24.66 -9.36
CA THR A 502 -9.42 24.18 -10.74
C THR A 502 -8.13 23.76 -11.45
N LEU A 503 -6.99 23.89 -10.76
CA LEU A 503 -5.67 23.47 -11.21
C LEU A 503 -5.06 22.57 -10.14
N ASP A 504 -4.15 21.70 -10.56
CA ASP A 504 -3.43 20.79 -9.69
C ASP A 504 -2.59 21.57 -8.68
N ASP A 505 -2.69 21.19 -7.41
CA ASP A 505 -1.82 21.67 -6.34
C ASP A 505 -1.48 20.50 -5.40
N SER A 506 -0.39 19.81 -5.73
CA SER A 506 0.10 18.69 -4.93
C SER A 506 0.77 19.11 -3.63
N SER A 507 0.87 20.43 -3.34
CA SER A 507 1.55 20.93 -2.15
C SER A 507 0.65 21.06 -0.93
N ILE A 508 -0.68 20.96 -1.12
CA ILE A 508 -1.67 21.15 -0.07
C ILE A 508 -1.53 20.06 1.00
N LYS A 509 -1.54 20.47 2.27
CA LYS A 509 -1.49 19.56 3.44
C LYS A 509 -2.58 19.83 4.47
N LYS A 510 -3.27 20.95 4.31
CA LYS A 510 -4.42 21.38 5.08
C LYS A 510 -5.21 22.39 4.24
N PRO A 511 -6.51 22.56 4.46
CA PRO A 511 -7.27 23.62 3.81
C PRO A 511 -6.67 25.00 4.15
N PRO A 512 -6.84 26.01 3.28
CA PRO A 512 -6.52 27.38 3.63
C PRO A 512 -7.29 27.85 4.87
N ALA A 513 -6.79 28.90 5.54
CA ALA A 513 -7.45 29.46 6.71
C ALA A 513 -8.94 29.76 6.44
N ASN A 514 -9.80 29.42 7.40
CA ASN A 514 -11.26 29.56 7.34
C ASN A 514 -11.97 28.64 6.33
N PHE A 515 -11.35 27.52 5.95
CA PHE A 515 -11.98 26.45 5.18
C PHE A 515 -11.78 25.11 5.90
N ASP A 516 -12.74 24.20 5.72
CA ASP A 516 -12.72 22.88 6.36
C ASP A 516 -12.29 21.80 5.37
N SER A 517 -12.43 22.05 4.06
CA SER A 517 -12.11 21.10 3.00
C SER A 517 -11.57 21.80 1.75
N VAL A 518 -10.96 21.02 0.85
CA VAL A 518 -10.61 21.47 -0.51
C VAL A 518 -11.41 20.66 -1.51
N VAL A 519 -12.01 21.34 -2.49
CA VAL A 519 -12.73 20.69 -3.58
C VAL A 519 -12.08 21.08 -4.90
N ALA A 520 -11.44 20.10 -5.54
CA ALA A 520 -10.99 20.26 -6.91
C ALA A 520 -12.21 20.13 -7.83
N ARG A 521 -12.62 21.25 -8.41
CA ARG A 521 -13.87 21.33 -9.17
C ARG A 521 -13.70 20.74 -10.56
N GLY A 522 -14.48 19.72 -10.85
CA GLY A 522 -14.49 19.04 -12.13
C GLY A 522 -15.20 19.85 -13.22
N GLN A 523 -14.89 19.54 -14.47
CA GLN A 523 -15.70 19.92 -15.63
C GLN A 523 -17.11 19.30 -15.56
N ARG A 524 -17.28 18.20 -14.83
CA ARG A 524 -18.57 17.56 -14.57
C ARG A 524 -18.80 17.31 -13.09
N GLU A 525 -20.07 17.29 -12.71
CA GLU A 525 -20.58 17.02 -11.37
C GLU A 525 -22.01 16.48 -11.49
N PRO A 526 -22.48 15.55 -10.64
CA PRO A 526 -23.89 15.19 -10.53
C PRO A 526 -24.78 16.45 -10.44
N ASP A 527 -25.87 16.49 -11.21
CA ASP A 527 -26.83 17.60 -11.16
C ASP A 527 -27.42 17.73 -9.74
N PRO A 528 -27.18 18.85 -9.03
CA PRO A 528 -27.68 19.03 -7.65
C PRO A 528 -29.20 18.98 -7.55
N LYS A 529 -29.94 19.17 -8.66
CA LYS A 529 -31.40 19.01 -8.67
C LYS A 529 -31.86 17.56 -8.45
N GLY A 530 -30.96 16.61 -8.66
CA GLY A 530 -31.18 15.18 -8.39
C GLY A 530 -30.63 14.73 -7.03
N ASP A 531 -30.19 15.65 -6.18
CA ASP A 531 -29.69 15.29 -4.86
C ASP A 531 -30.82 14.73 -3.99
N VAL A 532 -30.49 13.71 -3.19
CA VAL A 532 -31.38 13.13 -2.19
C VAL A 532 -30.80 13.42 -0.81
N GLU A 533 -31.64 13.77 0.15
CA GLU A 533 -31.23 13.92 1.55
C GLU A 533 -31.49 12.62 2.32
N MET A 534 -30.48 12.13 3.03
CA MET A 534 -30.61 11.09 4.04
C MET A 534 -30.41 11.68 5.43
N THR A 535 -31.10 11.13 6.43
CA THR A 535 -30.84 11.46 7.84
C THR A 535 -30.11 10.30 8.49
N ILE A 536 -28.85 10.50 8.87
CA ILE A 536 -28.03 9.49 9.57
C ILE A 536 -27.51 10.14 10.85
N GLY A 537 -27.72 9.50 12.00
CA GLY A 537 -27.30 10.05 13.30
C GLY A 537 -27.90 11.43 13.63
N GLY A 538 -29.11 11.72 13.13
CA GLY A 538 -29.77 13.02 13.31
C GLY A 538 -29.20 14.16 12.45
N LYS A 539 -28.22 13.90 11.58
CA LYS A 539 -27.65 14.88 10.64
C LYS A 539 -28.21 14.65 9.24
N LYS A 540 -28.46 15.75 8.53
CA LYS A 540 -28.81 15.72 7.11
C LYS A 540 -27.55 15.52 6.27
N ILE A 541 -27.59 14.55 5.37
CA ILE A 541 -26.49 14.19 4.49
C ILE A 541 -27.02 14.20 3.06
N VAL A 542 -26.34 14.95 2.20
CA VAL A 542 -26.65 15.01 0.78
C VAL A 542 -26.03 13.80 0.07
N VAL A 543 -26.82 13.09 -0.72
CA VAL A 543 -26.39 12.03 -1.62
C VAL A 543 -26.51 12.54 -3.06
N PRO A 544 -25.38 12.75 -3.77
CA PRO A 544 -25.37 13.31 -5.13
C PRO A 544 -25.92 12.37 -6.22
N THR A 545 -27.19 12.00 -6.16
CA THR A 545 -27.75 10.97 -7.06
C THR A 545 -28.02 11.46 -8.49
N GLY A 546 -27.88 12.76 -8.77
CA GLY A 546 -28.05 13.33 -10.10
C GLY A 546 -27.15 12.70 -11.15
N LYS A 547 -27.56 12.77 -12.43
CA LYS A 547 -26.65 12.42 -13.54
C LYS A 547 -25.63 13.55 -13.73
N PRO A 548 -24.36 13.24 -14.05
CA PRO A 548 -23.36 14.28 -14.24
C PRO A 548 -23.70 15.26 -15.36
N ILE A 549 -23.64 16.56 -15.09
CA ILE A 549 -23.83 17.66 -16.05
C ILE A 549 -22.53 18.46 -16.20
N GLN A 550 -22.44 19.27 -17.25
CA GLN A 550 -21.33 20.20 -17.43
C GLN A 550 -21.40 21.29 -16.36
N THR A 551 -20.30 21.52 -15.64
CA THR A 551 -20.19 22.60 -14.65
C THR A 551 -19.74 23.91 -15.32
N ILE A 552 -19.76 24.99 -14.53
CA ILE A 552 -19.18 26.29 -14.93
C ILE A 552 -17.64 26.23 -15.10
N TYR A 553 -16.98 25.17 -14.60
CA TYR A 553 -15.52 25.03 -14.59
C TYR A 553 -15.01 24.31 -15.85
N THR A 554 -15.40 24.81 -17.03
CA THR A 554 -15.08 24.18 -18.33
C THR A 554 -13.58 24.08 -18.64
N SER A 555 -12.77 24.97 -18.05
CA SER A 555 -11.31 25.01 -18.20
C SER A 555 -10.53 24.30 -17.07
N SER A 556 -11.23 23.62 -16.15
CA SER A 556 -10.57 22.90 -15.06
C SER A 556 -9.65 21.78 -15.57
N SER A 557 -8.53 21.56 -14.89
CA SER A 557 -7.66 20.40 -15.13
C SER A 557 -8.31 19.09 -14.66
N PHE A 558 -9.41 19.15 -13.91
CA PHE A 558 -10.12 18.00 -13.38
C PHE A 558 -11.36 17.72 -14.23
N SER A 559 -11.50 16.50 -14.77
CA SER A 559 -12.70 16.11 -15.54
C SER A 559 -13.92 15.94 -14.64
N GLN A 560 -13.72 15.41 -13.44
CA GLN A 560 -14.73 15.13 -12.42
C GLN A 560 -14.23 15.68 -11.08
N SER A 561 -15.12 16.14 -10.22
CA SER A 561 -14.73 16.75 -8.95
C SER A 561 -14.05 15.77 -8.00
N GLU A 562 -13.16 16.28 -7.16
CA GLU A 562 -12.52 15.56 -6.05
C GLU A 562 -12.73 16.35 -4.77
N TYR A 563 -13.18 15.65 -3.72
CA TYR A 563 -13.46 16.22 -2.41
C TYR A 563 -12.39 15.73 -1.44
N LEU A 564 -11.72 16.66 -0.79
CA LEU A 564 -10.59 16.37 0.09
C LEU A 564 -10.79 16.93 1.49
N ILE A 565 -10.54 16.07 2.46
CA ILE A 565 -10.36 16.42 3.87
C ILE A 565 -8.92 16.12 4.28
N TYR A 566 -8.44 16.82 5.30
CA TYR A 566 -7.06 16.72 5.78
C TYR A 566 -6.98 16.33 7.25
N GLN A 567 -8.10 15.87 7.82
CA GLN A 567 -8.19 15.24 9.12
C GLN A 567 -8.96 13.93 8.97
N GLU A 568 -8.43 12.83 9.50
CA GLU A 568 -9.01 11.50 9.33
C GLU A 568 -10.40 11.39 9.98
N ASN A 569 -10.58 12.05 11.13
CA ASN A 569 -11.84 12.09 11.86
C ASN A 569 -12.92 12.98 11.20
N GLN A 570 -12.64 13.65 10.08
CA GLN A 570 -13.62 14.45 9.33
C GLN A 570 -14.44 13.60 8.32
N CYS A 571 -14.22 12.28 8.30
CA CYS A 571 -15.08 11.32 7.63
C CYS A 571 -15.47 10.15 8.52
N ARG A 572 -16.59 9.50 8.18
CA ARG A 572 -17.03 8.24 8.76
C ARG A 572 -17.50 7.30 7.67
N ILE A 573 -17.03 6.06 7.70
CA ILE A 573 -17.48 5.05 6.74
C ILE A 573 -18.92 4.70 7.12
N ARG A 574 -19.86 4.87 6.19
CA ARG A 574 -21.27 4.54 6.42
C ARG A 574 -21.68 3.25 5.73
N TYR A 575 -21.15 2.99 4.54
CA TYR A 575 -21.46 1.78 3.79
C TYR A 575 -20.24 1.14 3.16
N LEU A 576 -20.24 -0.20 3.15
CA LEU A 576 -19.39 -1.04 2.33
C LEU A 576 -20.26 -1.68 1.26
N LEU A 577 -19.82 -1.61 0.00
CA LEU A 577 -20.52 -2.19 -1.14
C LEU A 577 -19.65 -3.28 -1.77
N LYS A 578 -20.19 -4.49 -1.86
CA LYS A 578 -19.60 -5.57 -2.66
C LYS A 578 -20.21 -5.52 -4.05
N MET A 579 -19.35 -5.41 -5.06
CA MET A 579 -19.77 -5.14 -6.43
C MET A 579 -19.09 -6.10 -7.41
N GLN A 580 -19.80 -6.47 -8.47
CA GLN A 580 -19.24 -7.19 -9.62
C GLN A 580 -18.78 -6.19 -10.67
N PHE A 581 -17.57 -6.36 -11.22
CA PHE A 581 -16.95 -5.47 -12.23
C PHE A 581 -16.70 -6.13 -13.59
#